data_AF-A0A9D1G838-F1
#
_entry.id   AF-A0A9D1G838-F1
#
_cell.length_a   1.000
_cell.length_b   1.000
_cell.length_c   1.000
_cell.angle_alpha   90.00
_cell.angle_beta   90.00
_cell.angle_gamma   90.00
#
_symmetry.space_group_name_H-M   'P 1'
#
loop_
_entity.id
_entity.type
_entity.pdbx_description
1 polymer ?
#
loop_
_entity_poly.entity_id
_entity_poly.type
_entity_poly.pdbx_seq_one_letter_code
_entity_poly.pdbx_strand_id
1 'polypeptide(L)'
;MDRTLVLKSDIAASLRVLGLEPGDVVMVHCSLGSFGFVCGGAQVVIEALLERVGPEGTVMMPTQSWKNLDPESGVHWQEPREWWQAIRDNWPAYDPDITPTNTMGAVAEMFRRWPGTLRSAHPARSVAAWGRYADFLTREHDLS
;
A
#
# COMPACT_ATOMS: atom_id res chain seq x y z
N MET A 1 18.24 -16.56 14.74
CA MET A 1 18.06 -16.49 13.27
C MET A 1 19.20 -15.66 12.74
N ASP A 2 19.96 -16.19 11.79
CA ASP A 2 20.97 -15.41 11.07
C ASP A 2 20.23 -14.36 10.25
N ARG A 3 20.51 -13.08 10.45
CA ARG A 3 19.81 -11.98 9.77
C ARG A 3 20.60 -11.62 8.51
N THR A 4 20.02 -11.87 7.35
CA THR A 4 20.58 -11.42 6.06
C THR A 4 20.45 -9.91 5.94
N LEU A 5 21.56 -9.23 5.66
CA LEU A 5 21.56 -7.83 5.23
C LEU A 5 21.04 -7.76 3.79
N VAL A 6 20.06 -6.89 3.55
CA VAL A 6 19.51 -6.63 2.22
C VAL A 6 19.70 -5.15 1.87
N LEU A 7 20.29 -4.89 0.72
CA LEU A 7 20.53 -3.57 0.16
C LEU A 7 19.56 -3.28 -1.00
N LYS A 8 19.47 -2.00 -1.38
CA LYS A 8 18.67 -1.58 -2.55
C LYS A 8 19.07 -2.34 -3.82
N SER A 9 20.37 -2.52 -4.04
CA SER A 9 20.92 -3.25 -5.19
C SER A 9 20.47 -4.70 -5.25
N ASP A 10 20.33 -5.35 -4.09
CA ASP A 10 19.89 -6.75 -4.01
C ASP A 10 18.43 -6.86 -4.43
N ILE A 11 17.57 -5.95 -3.93
CA ILE A 11 16.15 -5.89 -4.29
C ILE A 11 15.99 -5.60 -5.79
N ALA A 12 16.69 -4.58 -6.31
CA ALA A 12 16.62 -4.22 -7.72
C ALA A 12 17.09 -5.35 -8.65
N ALA A 13 18.14 -6.08 -8.26
CA ALA A 13 18.64 -7.25 -8.97
C ALA A 13 17.62 -8.40 -8.93
N SER A 14 17.04 -8.70 -7.76
CA SER A 14 15.99 -9.73 -7.63
C SER A 14 14.76 -9.40 -8.45
N LEU A 15 14.28 -8.15 -8.46
CA LEU A 15 13.16 -7.71 -9.30
C LEU A 15 13.44 -7.91 -10.79
N ARG A 16 14.68 -7.64 -11.24
CA ARG A 16 15.10 -7.93 -12.62
C ARG A 16 15.08 -9.44 -12.91
N VAL A 17 15.58 -10.26 -12.00
CA VAL A 17 15.57 -11.73 -12.16
C VAL A 17 14.14 -12.28 -12.19
N LEU A 18 13.22 -11.68 -11.44
CA LEU A 18 11.79 -12.00 -11.47
C LEU A 18 11.08 -11.54 -12.77
N GLY A 19 11.76 -10.77 -13.62
CA GLY A 19 11.24 -10.33 -14.91
C GLY A 19 10.49 -9.00 -14.88
N LEU A 20 10.63 -8.18 -13.83
CA LEU A 20 10.09 -6.82 -13.85
C LEU A 20 10.88 -5.97 -14.86
N GLU A 21 10.24 -5.43 -15.88
CA GLU A 21 10.86 -4.66 -16.96
C GLU A 21 10.54 -3.16 -16.85
N PRO A 22 11.40 -2.27 -17.40
CA PRO A 22 11.06 -0.86 -17.53
C PRO A 22 9.79 -0.67 -18.36
N GLY A 23 8.87 0.17 -17.88
CA GLY A 23 7.56 0.40 -18.51
C GLY A 23 6.43 -0.47 -17.97
N ASP A 24 6.73 -1.47 -17.13
CA ASP A 24 5.71 -2.34 -16.55
C ASP A 24 4.72 -1.60 -15.64
N VAL A 25 3.50 -2.12 -15.60
CA VAL A 25 2.47 -1.77 -14.62
C VAL A 25 2.36 -2.92 -13.61
N VAL A 26 2.79 -2.69 -12.38
CA VAL A 26 2.90 -3.74 -11.36
C VAL A 26 2.12 -3.39 -10.09
N MET A 27 1.32 -4.35 -9.60
CA MET A 27 0.71 -4.29 -8.28
C MET A 27 1.55 -5.09 -7.27
N VAL A 28 1.93 -4.46 -6.17
CA VAL A 28 2.90 -5.00 -5.21
C VAL A 28 2.26 -5.25 -3.85
N HIS A 29 2.44 -6.47 -3.35
CA HIS A 29 2.20 -6.85 -1.96
C HIS A 29 3.55 -7.17 -1.32
N CYS A 30 3.84 -6.60 -0.15
CA CYS A 30 5.16 -6.70 0.45
C CYS A 30 5.10 -6.92 1.96
N SER A 31 5.83 -7.94 2.44
CA SER A 31 6.12 -8.13 3.85
C SER A 31 7.56 -7.71 4.12
N LEU A 32 7.79 -6.51 4.66
CA LEU A 32 9.16 -6.02 4.92
C LEU A 32 9.94 -6.98 5.84
N GLY A 33 9.24 -7.63 6.77
CA GLY A 33 9.84 -8.59 7.70
C GLY A 33 10.36 -9.87 7.05
N SER A 34 9.91 -10.24 5.84
CA SER A 34 10.37 -11.46 5.16
C SER A 34 11.71 -11.29 4.43
N PHE A 35 12.23 -10.06 4.28
CA PHE A 35 13.51 -9.81 3.62
C PHE A 35 14.72 -10.11 4.50
N GLY A 36 14.60 -10.00 5.82
CA GLY A 36 15.75 -9.92 6.74
C GLY A 36 15.92 -8.49 7.25
N PHE A 37 17.15 -7.96 7.24
CA PHE A 37 17.40 -6.56 7.58
C PHE A 37 17.61 -5.72 6.32
N VAL A 38 16.57 -5.01 5.90
CA VAL A 38 16.65 -4.05 4.78
C VAL A 38 17.31 -2.76 5.28
N CYS A 39 18.52 -2.47 4.81
CA CYS A 39 19.17 -1.19 5.08
C CYS A 39 18.35 -0.07 4.43
N GLY A 40 17.74 0.80 5.24
CA GLY A 40 16.81 1.85 4.78
C GLY A 40 15.32 1.47 4.80
N GLY A 41 14.98 0.24 5.21
CA GLY A 41 13.59 -0.18 5.45
C GLY A 41 12.67 -0.03 4.24
N ALA A 42 11.45 0.43 4.48
CA ALA A 42 10.40 0.56 3.46
C ALA A 42 10.79 1.49 2.30
N GLN A 43 11.50 2.58 2.59
CA GLN A 43 11.93 3.55 1.58
C GLN A 43 12.75 2.88 0.48
N VAL A 44 13.70 2.03 0.86
CA VAL A 44 14.59 1.35 -0.09
C VAL A 44 13.84 0.35 -0.98
N VAL A 45 12.79 -0.29 -0.45
CA VAL A 45 11.90 -1.14 -1.26
C VAL A 45 11.17 -0.29 -2.31
N ILE A 46 10.62 0.87 -1.91
CA ILE A 46 9.92 1.79 -2.82
C ILE A 46 10.88 2.29 -3.90
N GLU A 47 12.05 2.82 -3.53
CA GLU A 47 13.03 3.32 -4.48
C GLU A 47 13.49 2.25 -5.47
N ALA A 48 13.69 1.00 -5.03
CA ALA A 48 14.04 -0.10 -5.92
C ALA A 48 12.92 -0.41 -6.92
N LEU A 49 11.65 -0.43 -6.48
CA LEU A 49 10.51 -0.64 -7.38
C LEU A 49 10.39 0.48 -8.42
N LEU A 50 10.45 1.74 -7.97
CA LEU A 50 10.35 2.91 -8.83
C LEU A 50 11.49 2.97 -9.85
N GLU A 51 12.73 2.71 -9.41
CA GLU A 51 13.89 2.62 -10.30
C GLU A 51 13.72 1.52 -11.34
N ARG A 52 13.14 0.36 -10.95
CA ARG A 52 13.02 -0.77 -11.86
C ARG A 52 11.95 -0.59 -12.92
N VAL A 53 10.78 -0.05 -12.57
CA VAL A 53 9.74 0.23 -13.58
C VAL A 53 10.08 1.47 -14.42
N GLY A 54 10.89 2.40 -13.88
CA GLY A 54 11.32 3.59 -14.58
C GLY A 54 10.19 4.60 -14.85
N PRO A 55 10.46 5.66 -15.62
CA PRO A 55 9.54 6.79 -15.81
C PRO A 55 8.27 6.43 -16.61
N GLU A 56 8.36 5.42 -17.47
CA GLU A 56 7.22 4.97 -18.30
C GLU A 56 6.37 3.91 -17.60
N GLY A 57 6.82 3.39 -16.45
CA GLY A 57 6.15 2.34 -15.70
C GLY A 57 5.15 2.87 -14.67
N THR A 58 4.56 1.95 -13.92
CA THR A 58 3.60 2.27 -12.86
C THR A 58 3.68 1.24 -11.73
N VAL A 59 3.78 1.72 -10.49
CA VAL A 59 3.70 0.88 -9.28
C VAL A 59 2.36 1.15 -8.60
N MET A 60 1.70 0.10 -8.16
CA MET A 60 0.44 0.15 -7.42
C MET A 60 0.54 -0.70 -6.16
N MET A 61 -0.06 -0.26 -5.06
CA MET A 61 -0.16 -1.04 -3.82
C MET A 61 -1.58 -0.94 -3.24
N PRO A 62 -2.09 -2.00 -2.61
CA PRO A 62 -3.32 -1.88 -1.83
C PRO A 62 -3.07 -0.97 -0.62
N THR A 63 -4.02 -0.08 -0.35
CA THR A 63 -4.00 0.85 0.79
C THR A 63 -5.28 0.75 1.61
N GLN A 64 -5.75 -0.48 1.79
CA GLN A 64 -7.03 -0.79 2.38
C GLN A 64 -7.12 -0.25 3.81
N SER A 65 -8.27 0.34 4.13
CA SER A 65 -8.64 0.95 5.40
C SER A 65 -9.86 0.22 5.95
N TRP A 66 -9.69 -1.08 6.22
CA TRP A 66 -10.76 -2.00 6.60
C TRP A 66 -11.66 -1.50 7.72
N LYS A 67 -11.11 -0.75 8.68
CA LYS A 67 -11.86 -0.20 9.81
C LYS A 67 -12.93 0.85 9.41
N ASN A 68 -12.98 1.29 8.16
CA ASN A 68 -14.05 2.14 7.64
C ASN A 68 -15.29 1.37 7.16
N LEU A 69 -15.29 0.04 7.22
CA LEU A 69 -16.50 -0.78 7.00
C LEU A 69 -17.38 -0.81 8.26
N ASP A 70 -18.64 -1.21 8.10
CA ASP A 70 -19.55 -1.39 9.24
C ASP A 70 -18.97 -2.41 10.24
N PRO A 71 -19.10 -2.19 11.56
CA PRO A 71 -18.63 -3.14 12.57
C PRO A 71 -19.20 -4.55 12.45
N GLU A 72 -20.37 -4.72 11.86
CA GLU A 72 -20.93 -6.04 11.55
C GLU A 72 -20.06 -6.85 10.57
N SER A 73 -19.20 -6.18 9.79
CA SER A 73 -18.25 -6.82 8.88
C SER A 73 -17.06 -7.46 9.60
N GLY A 74 -16.96 -7.35 10.93
CA GLY A 74 -15.87 -7.94 11.72
C GLY A 74 -14.55 -7.17 11.67
N VAL A 75 -14.56 -5.92 11.18
CA VAL A 75 -13.35 -5.11 10.96
C VAL A 75 -12.84 -4.38 12.21
N HIS A 76 -13.64 -4.38 13.29
CA HIS A 76 -13.25 -3.88 14.60
C HIS A 76 -12.90 -5.01 15.58
N TRP A 77 -12.52 -6.20 15.08
CA TRP A 77 -12.06 -7.33 15.90
C TRP A 77 -13.07 -7.77 16.98
N GLN A 78 -12.81 -7.44 18.24
CA GLN A 78 -13.48 -7.96 19.43
C GLN A 78 -14.42 -6.93 20.10
N GLU A 79 -14.68 -5.79 19.45
CA GLU A 79 -15.53 -4.76 20.06
C GLU A 79 -16.98 -5.24 20.27
N PRO A 80 -17.59 -5.01 21.46
CA PRO A 80 -18.94 -5.46 21.77
C PRO A 80 -20.03 -4.89 20.83
N ARG A 81 -21.09 -5.68 20.58
CA ARG A 81 -22.20 -5.27 19.71
C ARG A 81 -22.92 -4.02 20.22
N GLU A 82 -23.00 -3.83 21.55
CA GLU A 82 -23.60 -2.64 22.14
C GLU A 82 -22.89 -1.33 21.77
N TRP A 83 -21.64 -1.38 21.30
CA TRP A 83 -20.86 -0.20 20.89
C TRP A 83 -21.01 0.14 19.41
N TRP A 84 -21.58 -0.75 18.60
CA TRP A 84 -21.60 -0.60 17.14
C TRP A 84 -22.28 0.68 16.67
N GLN A 85 -23.35 1.11 17.34
CA GLN A 85 -24.01 2.38 16.97
C GLN A 85 -23.09 3.57 17.27
N ALA A 86 -22.43 3.60 18.42
CA ALA A 86 -21.47 4.65 18.75
C ALA A 86 -20.30 4.66 17.76
N ILE A 87 -19.83 3.50 17.29
CA ILE A 87 -18.81 3.41 16.24
C ILE A 87 -19.32 4.04 14.95
N ARG A 88 -20.51 3.67 14.46
CA ARG A 88 -21.10 4.24 13.24
C ARG A 88 -21.23 5.76 13.31
N ASP A 89 -21.67 6.27 14.47
CA ASP A 89 -21.92 7.70 14.67
C ASP A 89 -20.64 8.53 14.79
N ASN A 90 -19.51 7.92 15.16
CA ASN A 90 -18.27 8.64 15.50
C ASN A 90 -17.04 8.22 14.69
N TRP A 91 -17.09 7.18 13.86
CA TRP A 91 -15.95 6.77 13.06
C TRP A 91 -15.62 7.84 12.01
N PRO A 92 -14.37 8.31 11.92
CA PRO A 92 -14.03 9.38 10.99
C PRO A 92 -14.26 8.96 9.54
N ALA A 93 -14.79 9.89 8.74
CA ALA A 93 -14.88 9.73 7.30
C ALA A 93 -13.49 9.45 6.71
N TYR A 94 -13.46 8.67 5.64
CA TYR A 94 -12.22 8.41 4.91
C TYR A 94 -11.68 9.69 4.29
N ASP A 95 -10.38 9.89 4.42
CA ASP A 95 -9.61 10.93 3.78
C ASP A 95 -8.36 10.25 3.17
N PRO A 96 -8.12 10.35 1.86
CA PRO A 96 -7.02 9.67 1.20
C PRO A 96 -5.64 10.11 1.72
N ASP A 97 -5.51 11.35 2.18
CA ASP A 97 -4.28 11.91 2.72
C ASP A 97 -4.05 11.50 4.17
N ILE A 98 -5.12 11.44 4.97
CA ILE A 98 -5.03 11.25 6.41
C ILE A 98 -5.21 9.77 6.81
N THR A 99 -6.25 9.10 6.32
CA THR A 99 -6.66 7.77 6.80
C THR A 99 -5.55 6.73 6.60
N PRO A 100 -5.04 6.10 7.67
CA PRO A 100 -3.98 5.11 7.56
C PRO A 100 -4.48 3.82 6.92
N THR A 101 -3.56 3.00 6.42
CA THR A 101 -3.88 1.64 6.02
C THR A 101 -4.08 0.73 7.22
N ASN A 102 -4.77 -0.40 7.03
CA ASN A 102 -4.85 -1.47 8.00
C ASN A 102 -4.28 -2.73 7.35
N THR A 103 -3.37 -3.42 8.04
CA THR A 103 -2.73 -4.69 7.61
C THR A 103 -1.94 -4.67 6.29
N MET A 104 -1.79 -3.53 5.61
CA MET A 104 -1.07 -3.44 4.32
C MET A 104 0.46 -3.43 4.47
N GLY A 105 0.97 -3.16 5.68
CA GLY A 105 2.40 -3.16 5.98
C GLY A 105 3.09 -1.81 5.76
N ALA A 106 4.30 -1.68 6.31
CA ALA A 106 5.05 -0.41 6.34
C ALA A 106 5.38 0.15 4.95
N VAL A 107 5.55 -0.72 3.95
CA VAL A 107 5.86 -0.30 2.58
C VAL A 107 4.66 0.41 1.94
N ALA A 108 3.47 -0.20 2.01
CA ALA A 108 2.24 0.42 1.49
C ALA A 108 1.88 1.70 2.26
N GLU A 109 2.06 1.71 3.59
CA GLU A 109 1.79 2.89 4.42
C GLU A 109 2.69 4.08 4.06
N MET A 110 3.97 3.84 3.77
CA MET A 110 4.87 4.89 3.30
C MET A 110 4.58 5.26 1.84
N PHE A 111 4.32 4.27 0.98
CA PHE A 111 4.09 4.47 -0.46
C PHE A 111 2.90 5.38 -0.74
N ARG A 112 1.80 5.26 0.03
CA ARG A 112 0.60 6.11 -0.14
C ARG A 112 0.87 7.61 0.04
N ARG A 113 1.95 7.98 0.74
CA ARG A 113 2.39 9.37 0.98
C ARG A 113 3.61 9.74 0.15
N TRP A 114 4.12 8.83 -0.68
CA TRP A 114 5.30 9.07 -1.47
C TRP A 114 5.03 10.17 -2.52
N PRO A 115 5.98 11.10 -2.76
CA PRO A 115 5.76 12.17 -3.72
C PRO A 115 5.37 11.65 -5.11
N GLY A 116 4.27 12.18 -5.64
CA GLY A 116 3.71 11.78 -6.94
C GLY A 116 2.79 10.55 -6.91
N THR A 117 2.59 9.92 -5.74
CA THR A 117 1.60 8.85 -5.59
C THR A 117 0.19 9.43 -5.46
N LEU A 118 -0.76 8.84 -6.18
CA LEU A 118 -2.20 9.10 -6.06
C LEU A 118 -2.87 7.96 -5.30
N ARG A 119 -3.97 8.24 -4.61
CA ARG A 119 -4.76 7.25 -3.88
C ARG A 119 -6.23 7.36 -4.27
N SER A 120 -6.86 6.23 -4.58
CA SER A 120 -8.27 6.17 -4.98
C SER A 120 -9.20 6.50 -3.82
N ALA A 121 -10.40 7.02 -4.10
CA ALA A 121 -11.33 7.52 -3.10
C ALA A 121 -12.14 6.45 -2.32
N HIS A 122 -12.01 5.15 -2.60
CA HIS A 122 -12.83 4.13 -1.92
C HIS A 122 -12.50 4.05 -0.41
N PRO A 123 -13.49 4.24 0.50
CA PRO A 123 -13.26 4.41 1.93
C PRO A 123 -12.64 3.21 2.66
N ALA A 124 -12.82 1.99 2.15
CA ALA A 124 -12.31 0.76 2.75
C ALA A 124 -11.28 0.04 1.87
N ARG A 125 -11.41 0.14 0.55
CA ARG A 125 -10.64 -0.67 -0.41
C ARG A 125 -9.64 0.13 -1.23
N SER A 126 -9.34 1.37 -0.83
CA SER A 126 -8.47 2.25 -1.60
C SER A 126 -7.14 1.61 -2.00
N VAL A 127 -6.65 2.01 -3.16
CA VAL A 127 -5.36 1.63 -3.74
C VAL A 127 -4.53 2.89 -3.96
N ALA A 128 -3.22 2.78 -3.84
CA ALA A 128 -2.29 3.86 -4.19
C ALA A 128 -1.50 3.48 -5.44
N ALA A 129 -1.22 4.44 -6.30
CA ALA A 129 -0.46 4.24 -7.53
C ALA A 129 0.48 5.41 -7.82
N TRP A 130 1.64 5.10 -8.40
CA TRP A 130 2.65 6.06 -8.84
C TRP A 130 3.06 5.74 -10.27
N GLY A 131 3.31 6.77 -11.08
CA GLY A 131 3.83 6.63 -12.45
C GLY A 131 2.79 6.89 -13.53
N ARG A 132 3.10 6.43 -14.75
CA ARG A 132 2.39 6.81 -15.98
C ARG A 132 0.87 6.63 -15.93
N TYR A 133 0.38 5.55 -15.33
CA TYR A 133 -1.04 5.21 -15.27
C TYR A 133 -1.66 5.42 -13.88
N ALA A 134 -0.96 6.11 -12.96
CA ALA A 134 -1.44 6.30 -11.60
C ALA A 134 -2.84 6.94 -11.53
N ASP A 135 -3.07 7.99 -12.32
CA ASP A 135 -4.36 8.68 -12.38
C ASP A 135 -5.45 7.75 -12.94
N PHE A 136 -5.21 7.09 -14.07
CA PHE A 136 -6.15 6.11 -14.63
C PHE A 136 -6.55 5.01 -13.63
N LEU A 137 -5.59 4.47 -12.88
CA LEU A 137 -5.83 3.38 -11.92
C LEU A 137 -6.51 3.83 -10.61
N THR A 138 -6.54 5.13 -10.33
CA THR A 138 -7.03 5.64 -9.02
C THR A 138 -8.23 6.57 -9.14
N ARG A 139 -8.53 7.10 -10.33
CA ARG A 139 -9.57 8.11 -10.55
C ARG A 139 -10.97 7.59 -10.28
N GLU A 140 -11.28 6.38 -10.77
CA GLU A 140 -12.59 5.75 -10.60
C GLU A 140 -12.43 4.50 -9.74
N HIS A 141 -13.13 4.46 -8.62
CA HIS A 141 -13.16 3.31 -7.72
C HIS A 141 -14.53 3.24 -7.06
N ASP A 142 -15.44 2.52 -7.73
CA ASP A 142 -16.83 2.39 -7.33
C ASP A 142 -16.98 1.78 -5.93
N LEU A 143 -18.11 2.09 -5.29
CA LEU A 143 -18.44 1.61 -3.94
C LEU A 143 -19.05 0.20 -3.91
N SER A 144 -19.16 -0.45 -5.07
CA SER A 144 -19.78 -1.78 -5.24
C SER A 144 -18.96 -2.92 -4.65
#